data_AF-A0A1J4NMN5-F1
#
_entry.id   AF-A0A1J4NMN5-F1
#
_cell.length_a   1.000
_cell.length_b   1.000
_cell.length_c   1.000
_cell.angle_alpha   90.00
_cell.angle_beta   90.00
_cell.angle_gamma   90.00
#
_symmetry.space_group_name_H-M   'P 1'
#
loop_
_entity.id
_entity.type
_entity.pdbx_description
1 polymer ?
#
loop_
_entity_poly.entity_id
_entity_poly.type
_entity_poly.pdbx_seq_one_letter_code
_entity_poly.pdbx_strand_id
1 'polypeptide(L)'
;MTTTRRVFLRAAAGVTLAAGAGITLASPAAAQQSVRNPTDPTGSHMAKVEAAAAKVQPGTRSPNGWLVNTAANQGGSVWTRPVAGTGFGVDVAIGPAETVLVHVIRRFHYEIDTLRPGDVVGFRTPGSVKHGDHEENHASGTAVDIRPGSYPRGVKGGFLAYEVAVIRDILAECEGVVRWGGDFTVPDESHFEIVTAPGDSRLRALDKKLRRWNSTPGQGAGVIRDPQDKKRLAAAEKVERRQS
;
A
#
# COMPACT_ATOMS: atom_id res chain seq x y z
N MET A 1 -12.58 27.97 30.55
CA MET A 1 -13.46 28.33 29.41
C MET A 1 -13.49 27.16 28.44
N THR A 2 -14.53 26.35 28.54
CA THR A 2 -14.81 25.16 27.73
C THR A 2 -15.62 25.57 26.50
N THR A 3 -15.24 25.16 25.28
CA THR A 3 -16.24 24.99 24.22
C THR A 3 -15.89 23.86 23.25
N THR A 4 -16.76 22.86 23.26
CA THR A 4 -16.92 21.74 22.34
C THR A 4 -17.54 22.20 21.02
N ARG A 5 -17.21 21.59 19.88
CA ARG A 5 -18.10 21.55 18.70
C ARG A 5 -18.12 20.17 18.03
N ARG A 6 -19.23 19.46 18.24
CA ARG A 6 -19.76 18.44 17.32
C ARG A 6 -20.90 19.10 16.54
N VAL A 7 -20.92 18.98 15.21
CA VAL A 7 -22.16 19.07 14.43
C VAL A 7 -22.07 18.08 13.28
N PHE A 8 -22.97 17.10 13.32
CA PHE A 8 -23.39 16.26 12.19
C PHE A 8 -24.48 17.01 11.42
N LEU A 9 -24.51 16.88 10.09
CA LEU A 9 -25.69 17.19 9.29
C LEU A 9 -25.95 16.06 8.29
N ARG A 10 -27.06 15.35 8.54
CA ARG A 10 -27.81 14.56 7.56
C ARG A 10 -28.88 15.48 6.97
N ALA A 11 -29.13 15.38 5.68
CA ALA A 11 -30.42 15.80 5.11
C ALA A 11 -30.77 14.85 3.95
N ALA A 12 -31.92 14.23 4.09
CA ALA A 12 -32.60 13.42 3.09
C ALA A 12 -33.82 14.21 2.58
N ALA A 13 -34.10 14.11 1.29
CA ALA A 13 -35.38 14.43 0.65
C ALA A 13 -35.44 13.50 -0.58
N GLY A 14 -36.45 12.66 -0.84
CA GLY A 14 -37.88 12.83 -0.65
C GLY A 14 -38.50 12.99 -2.05
N VAL A 15 -38.72 11.88 -2.77
CA VAL A 15 -39.32 11.87 -4.12
C VAL A 15 -40.82 11.60 -3.99
N THR A 16 -41.64 12.49 -4.55
CA THR A 16 -43.08 12.29 -4.76
C THR A 16 -43.38 12.28 -6.27
N LEU A 17 -44.13 11.26 -6.69
CA LEU A 17 -44.64 11.05 -8.05
C LEU A 17 -46.00 11.73 -8.20
N ALA A 18 -46.24 12.39 -9.33
CA ALA A 18 -47.57 12.75 -9.81
C ALA A 18 -47.67 12.47 -11.32
N ALA A 19 -48.77 11.84 -11.72
CA ALA A 19 -49.08 11.45 -13.10
C ALA A 19 -50.00 12.49 -13.79
N GLY A 20 -49.84 12.68 -15.10
CA GLY A 20 -50.74 13.48 -15.94
C GLY A 20 -50.31 13.44 -17.41
N ALA A 21 -51.27 13.23 -18.31
CA ALA A 21 -51.10 12.81 -19.70
C ALA A 21 -50.95 13.96 -20.74
N GLY A 22 -50.22 13.66 -21.83
CA GLY A 22 -50.51 14.13 -23.20
C GLY A 22 -49.90 15.45 -23.70
N ILE A 23 -49.01 15.35 -24.71
CA ILE A 23 -48.90 16.12 -25.98
C ILE A 23 -47.44 16.13 -26.47
N THR A 24 -47.30 15.96 -27.78
CA THR A 24 -46.08 15.73 -28.58
C THR A 24 -45.26 16.98 -28.90
N LEU A 25 -43.98 16.74 -29.26
CA LEU A 25 -43.01 17.57 -30.01
C LEU A 25 -42.33 18.73 -29.27
N ALA A 26 -41.04 18.55 -28.97
CA ALA A 26 -39.93 19.22 -29.66
C ALA A 26 -38.64 18.99 -28.85
N SER A 27 -37.61 18.42 -29.49
CA SER A 27 -36.24 18.48 -28.98
C SER A 27 -35.71 19.90 -29.16
N PRO A 28 -35.23 20.59 -28.10
CA PRO A 28 -34.18 21.55 -28.28
C PRO A 28 -32.87 20.79 -28.08
N ALA A 29 -32.17 20.55 -29.18
CA ALA A 29 -30.72 20.39 -29.16
C ALA A 29 -30.12 21.72 -28.67
N ALA A 30 -30.06 21.91 -27.35
CA ALA A 30 -29.22 22.92 -26.75
C ALA A 30 -27.87 22.28 -26.50
N ALA A 31 -27.03 22.28 -27.53
CA ALA A 31 -25.59 22.17 -27.36
C ALA A 31 -25.14 23.39 -26.55
N GLN A 32 -25.25 23.30 -25.23
CA GLN A 32 -24.72 24.28 -24.32
C GLN A 32 -23.21 24.07 -24.31
N GLN A 33 -22.53 24.70 -25.27
CA GLN A 33 -21.10 24.96 -25.15
C GLN A 33 -20.91 25.75 -23.85
N SER A 34 -20.57 25.04 -22.79
CA SER A 34 -20.09 25.66 -21.56
C SER A 34 -18.84 26.43 -21.93
N VAL A 35 -18.96 27.75 -22.04
CA VAL A 35 -17.82 28.65 -22.11
C VAL A 35 -17.01 28.37 -20.84
N ARG A 36 -15.91 27.62 -20.99
CA ARG A 36 -15.01 27.29 -19.89
C ARG A 36 -14.33 28.58 -19.46
N ASN A 37 -14.80 29.18 -18.37
CA ASN A 37 -14.08 30.26 -17.71
C ASN A 37 -12.75 29.68 -17.21
N PRO A 38 -11.58 30.21 -17.63
CA PRO A 38 -10.26 29.69 -17.25
C PRO A 38 -9.95 29.80 -15.75
N THR A 39 -10.80 30.48 -14.98
CA THR A 39 -10.59 30.82 -13.57
C THR A 39 -11.51 30.08 -12.61
N ASP A 40 -12.31 29.11 -13.07
CA ASP A 40 -13.14 28.30 -12.17
C ASP A 40 -12.27 27.27 -11.41
N PRO A 41 -12.03 27.45 -10.09
CA PRO A 41 -11.19 26.53 -9.33
C PRO A 41 -11.80 25.12 -9.32
N THR A 42 -13.13 25.01 -9.38
CA THR A 42 -13.86 23.74 -9.36
C THR A 42 -13.60 22.91 -10.62
N GLY A 43 -13.57 23.55 -11.80
CA GLY A 43 -13.24 22.88 -13.07
C GLY A 43 -11.78 22.41 -13.15
N SER A 44 -10.86 23.20 -12.58
CA SER A 44 -9.44 22.84 -12.46
C SER A 44 -9.21 21.66 -11.50
N HIS A 45 -9.93 21.62 -10.38
CA HIS A 45 -9.89 20.50 -9.44
C HIS A 45 -10.47 19.22 -10.04
N MET A 46 -11.60 19.29 -10.74
CA MET A 46 -12.21 18.13 -11.40
C MET A 46 -11.32 17.58 -12.53
N ALA A 47 -10.71 18.45 -13.34
CA ALA A 47 -9.76 18.03 -14.37
C ALA A 47 -8.51 17.35 -13.78
N LYS A 48 -8.01 17.81 -12.63
CA LYS A 48 -6.92 17.15 -11.89
C LYS A 48 -7.33 15.78 -11.34
N VAL A 49 -8.58 15.64 -10.86
CA VAL A 49 -9.11 14.36 -10.36
C VAL A 49 -9.28 13.36 -11.52
N GLU A 50 -9.81 13.78 -12.67
CA GLU A 50 -9.93 12.94 -13.87
C GLU A 50 -8.56 12.54 -14.42
N ALA A 51 -7.60 13.47 -14.48
CA ALA A 51 -6.24 13.17 -14.88
C ALA A 51 -5.55 12.18 -13.92
N ALA A 52 -5.79 12.30 -12.61
CA ALA A 52 -5.28 11.36 -11.62
C ALA A 52 -5.96 9.97 -11.71
N ALA A 53 -7.24 9.92 -12.08
CA ALA A 53 -7.98 8.68 -12.31
C ALA A 53 -7.52 7.96 -13.59
N ALA A 54 -7.12 8.69 -14.63
CA ALA A 54 -6.57 8.14 -15.87
C ALA A 54 -5.20 7.45 -15.72
N LYS A 55 -4.57 7.57 -14.54
CA LYS A 55 -3.26 6.95 -14.21
C LYS A 55 -3.39 5.68 -13.34
N VAL A 56 -4.62 5.28 -13.06
CA VAL A 56 -4.96 3.93 -12.61
C VAL A 56 -5.39 3.15 -13.84
N GLN A 57 -4.89 1.94 -14.07
CA GLN A 57 -5.47 1.11 -15.12
C GLN A 57 -6.92 0.80 -14.75
N PRO A 58 -7.93 1.29 -15.49
CA PRO A 58 -9.31 1.10 -15.08
C PRO A 58 -9.64 -0.40 -15.06
N GLY A 59 -9.97 -0.94 -13.88
CA GLY A 59 -10.43 -2.31 -13.70
C GLY A 59 -9.34 -3.38 -13.48
N THR A 60 -8.06 -3.10 -13.75
CA THR A 60 -6.99 -4.09 -13.52
C THR A 60 -6.61 -4.16 -12.04
N ARG A 61 -6.58 -5.37 -11.49
CA ARG A 61 -6.16 -5.64 -10.11
C ARG A 61 -4.94 -6.54 -10.10
N SER A 62 -4.01 -6.27 -9.18
CA SER A 62 -2.90 -7.17 -8.86
C SER A 62 -3.43 -8.45 -8.20
N PRO A 63 -2.61 -9.52 -8.09
CA PRO A 63 -3.03 -10.79 -7.47
C PRO A 63 -3.63 -10.64 -6.07
N ASN A 64 -3.13 -9.70 -5.26
CA ASN A 64 -3.68 -9.40 -3.93
C ASN A 64 -4.92 -8.47 -3.94
N GLY A 65 -5.49 -8.16 -5.12
CA GLY A 65 -6.75 -7.43 -5.27
C GLY A 65 -6.64 -5.90 -5.28
N TRP A 66 -5.44 -5.33 -5.29
CA TRP A 66 -5.22 -3.87 -5.32
C TRP A 66 -5.25 -3.33 -6.75
N LEU A 67 -5.64 -2.07 -6.91
CA LEU A 67 -5.67 -1.44 -8.24
C LEU A 67 -4.24 -1.25 -8.76
N VAL A 68 -4.04 -1.64 -10.02
CA VAL A 68 -2.77 -1.45 -10.72
C VAL A 68 -2.63 -0.01 -11.19
N ASN A 69 -1.49 0.61 -10.89
CA ASN A 69 -1.18 1.99 -11.25
C ASN A 69 -0.24 2.00 -12.47
N THR A 70 -0.40 2.96 -13.38
CA THR A 70 0.48 3.07 -14.57
C THR A 70 1.74 3.88 -14.30
N ALA A 71 1.76 4.69 -13.26
CA ALA A 71 2.89 5.52 -12.84
C ALA A 71 2.80 5.84 -11.34
N ALA A 72 3.95 6.00 -10.68
CA ALA A 72 4.03 6.57 -9.34
C ALA A 72 4.04 8.11 -9.40
N ASN A 73 3.52 8.77 -8.36
CA ASN A 73 3.57 10.23 -8.19
C ASN A 73 2.89 11.07 -9.29
N GLN A 74 2.03 10.46 -10.11
CA GLN A 74 1.33 11.13 -11.22
C GLN A 74 -0.20 11.05 -11.11
N GLY A 75 -0.72 10.59 -9.97
CA GLY A 75 -2.11 10.22 -9.78
C GLY A 75 -2.23 8.83 -9.17
N GLY A 76 -3.46 8.38 -8.89
CA GLY A 76 -3.69 7.07 -8.27
C GLY A 76 -3.21 6.95 -6.82
N SER A 77 -2.87 5.73 -6.41
CA SER A 77 -2.60 5.36 -5.01
C SER A 77 -1.12 5.16 -4.71
N VAL A 78 -0.21 5.25 -5.68
CA VAL A 78 1.23 5.00 -5.47
C VAL A 78 2.02 6.31 -5.42
N TRP A 79 2.72 6.52 -4.31
CA TRP A 79 3.49 7.74 -4.06
C TRP A 79 4.80 7.43 -3.33
N THR A 80 5.80 8.30 -3.49
CA THR A 80 7.05 8.21 -2.74
C THR A 80 6.79 8.47 -1.26
N ARG A 81 7.13 7.49 -0.42
CA ARG A 81 6.96 7.53 1.04
C ARG A 81 8.32 7.51 1.72
N PRO A 82 8.62 8.48 2.61
CA PRO A 82 9.90 8.52 3.29
C PRO A 82 10.05 7.33 4.23
N VAL A 83 11.24 6.73 4.25
CA VAL A 83 11.59 5.66 5.18
C VAL A 83 12.42 6.27 6.31
N ALA A 84 11.82 6.44 7.48
CA ALA A 84 12.48 7.08 8.61
C ALA A 84 13.75 6.30 9.01
N GLY A 85 14.87 7.03 9.13
CA GLY A 85 16.20 6.47 9.43
C GLY A 85 17.12 6.31 8.23
N THR A 86 16.57 6.17 7.01
CA THR A 86 17.40 5.83 5.84
C THR A 86 17.81 7.02 4.98
N GLY A 87 17.12 8.15 5.11
CA GLY A 87 17.35 9.35 4.30
C GLY A 87 16.79 9.28 2.87
N PHE A 88 16.05 8.21 2.51
CA PHE A 88 15.39 8.07 1.20
C PHE A 88 13.92 7.66 1.34
N GLY A 89 13.19 7.71 0.22
CA GLY A 89 11.81 7.25 0.12
C GLY A 89 11.66 6.10 -0.87
N VAL A 90 10.53 5.40 -0.77
CA VAL A 90 10.15 4.28 -1.65
C VAL A 90 8.76 4.53 -2.22
N ASP A 91 8.56 4.21 -3.50
CA ASP A 91 7.25 4.31 -4.13
C ASP A 91 6.36 3.12 -3.73
N VAL A 92 5.32 3.38 -2.92
CA VAL A 92 4.39 2.35 -2.43
C VAL A 92 2.96 2.89 -2.40
N ALA A 93 2.00 1.98 -2.25
CA ALA A 93 0.59 2.32 -2.08
C ALA A 93 0.37 3.09 -0.78
N ILE A 94 -0.21 4.29 -0.86
CA ILE A 94 -0.48 5.15 0.29
C ILE A 94 -1.47 4.52 1.28
N GLY A 95 -1.34 4.89 2.56
CA GLY A 95 -2.26 4.48 3.61
C GLY A 95 -1.78 3.25 4.39
N PRO A 96 -2.63 2.22 4.62
CA PRO A 96 -2.24 1.06 5.41
C PRO A 96 -1.08 0.25 4.83
N ALA A 97 -1.05 0.04 3.50
CA ALA A 97 0.02 -0.70 2.84
C ALA A 97 1.39 -0.01 3.02
N GLU A 98 1.45 1.31 2.77
CA GLU A 98 2.61 2.16 3.08
C GLU A 98 3.12 1.92 4.50
N THR A 99 2.24 1.99 5.50
CA THR A 99 2.67 1.94 6.92
C THR A 99 3.34 0.60 7.24
N VAL A 100 2.81 -0.48 6.68
CA VAL A 100 3.32 -1.83 6.88
C VAL A 100 4.63 -2.04 6.12
N LEU A 101 4.68 -1.71 4.83
CA LEU A 101 5.88 -1.92 4.00
C LEU A 101 7.04 -1.03 4.47
N VAL A 102 6.77 0.22 4.85
CA VAL A 102 7.79 1.11 5.45
C VAL A 102 8.29 0.55 6.79
N HIS A 103 7.43 -0.09 7.60
CA HIS A 103 7.87 -0.78 8.83
C HIS A 103 8.82 -1.94 8.52
N VAL A 104 8.50 -2.78 7.53
CA VAL A 104 9.37 -3.88 7.09
C VAL A 104 10.75 -3.35 6.68
N ILE A 105 10.80 -2.33 5.81
CA ILE A 105 12.05 -1.74 5.34
C ILE A 105 12.86 -1.15 6.51
N ARG A 106 12.21 -0.47 7.45
CA ARG A 106 12.89 0.11 8.62
C ARG A 106 13.49 -0.97 9.52
N ARG A 107 12.74 -2.04 9.81
CA ARG A 107 13.26 -3.17 10.59
C ARG A 107 14.46 -3.81 9.90
N PHE A 108 14.38 -4.04 8.59
CA PHE A 108 15.51 -4.54 7.81
C PHE A 108 16.73 -3.62 7.93
N HIS A 109 16.53 -2.30 7.73
CA HIS A 109 17.60 -1.30 7.78
C HIS A 109 18.33 -1.25 9.13
N TYR A 110 17.60 -1.41 10.23
CA TYR A 110 18.18 -1.32 11.57
C TYR A 110 18.80 -2.61 12.10
N GLU A 111 18.32 -3.77 11.63
CA GLU A 111 18.62 -5.06 12.30
C GLU A 111 19.29 -6.09 11.40
N ILE A 112 19.25 -5.90 10.08
CA ILE A 112 19.90 -6.79 9.12
C ILE A 112 21.07 -6.07 8.46
N ASP A 113 20.79 -5.03 7.66
CA ASP A 113 21.85 -4.26 7.00
C ASP A 113 21.39 -2.82 6.69
N THR A 114 22.32 -1.88 6.79
CA THR A 114 22.08 -0.45 6.55
C THR A 114 21.84 -0.18 5.06
N LEU A 115 20.57 -0.06 4.70
CA LEU A 115 20.10 0.28 3.35
C LEU A 115 20.52 1.70 2.89
N ARG A 116 20.83 1.81 1.59
CA ARG A 116 21.22 3.02 0.86
C ARG A 116 20.17 3.38 -0.21
N PRO A 117 20.20 4.61 -0.76
CA PRO A 117 19.38 4.95 -1.92
C PRO A 117 19.60 3.95 -3.07
N GLY A 118 18.52 3.39 -3.60
CA GLY A 118 18.55 2.38 -4.66
C GLY A 118 18.52 0.91 -4.16
N ASP A 119 18.72 0.66 -2.87
CA ASP A 119 18.66 -0.69 -2.32
C ASP A 119 17.24 -1.23 -2.19
N VAL A 120 16.21 -0.38 -2.27
CA VAL A 120 14.81 -0.81 -2.15
C VAL A 120 14.05 -0.44 -3.42
N VAL A 121 13.41 -1.44 -4.01
CA VAL A 121 12.53 -1.27 -5.18
C VAL A 121 11.09 -1.48 -4.74
N GLY A 122 10.29 -0.42 -4.79
CA GLY A 122 8.84 -0.48 -4.55
C GLY A 122 8.10 -0.66 -5.87
N PHE A 123 7.33 0.34 -6.28
CA PHE A 123 6.54 0.31 -7.50
C PHE A 123 7.36 -0.01 -8.76
N ARG A 124 6.76 -0.84 -9.62
CA ARG A 124 7.21 -1.13 -10.99
C ARG A 124 6.04 -0.93 -11.93
N THR A 125 6.31 -0.47 -13.16
CA THR A 125 5.21 -0.27 -14.12
C THR A 125 4.63 -1.62 -14.55
N PRO A 126 3.35 -1.69 -14.96
CA PRO A 126 2.71 -2.95 -15.35
C PRO A 126 3.43 -3.66 -16.50
N GLY A 127 4.06 -2.91 -17.41
CA GLY A 127 4.83 -3.48 -18.53
C GLY A 127 6.21 -4.02 -18.14
N SER A 128 6.69 -3.76 -16.93
CA SER A 128 8.00 -4.23 -16.45
C SER A 128 7.90 -5.37 -15.43
N VAL A 129 6.71 -5.86 -15.14
CA VAL A 129 6.46 -6.98 -14.23
C VAL A 129 5.89 -8.16 -15.00
N LYS A 130 6.15 -9.38 -14.53
CA LYS A 130 5.62 -10.58 -15.16
C LYS A 130 4.15 -10.79 -14.80
N HIS A 131 3.29 -10.88 -15.81
CA HIS A 131 1.84 -11.07 -15.62
C HIS A 131 1.49 -12.40 -14.93
N GLY A 132 0.54 -12.37 -13.99
CA GLY A 132 0.10 -13.54 -13.23
C GLY A 132 1.09 -14.07 -12.18
N ASP A 133 2.15 -13.32 -11.87
CA ASP A 133 3.16 -13.68 -10.87
C ASP A 133 3.10 -12.73 -9.65
N HIS A 134 3.79 -13.07 -8.56
CA HIS A 134 3.84 -12.20 -7.36
C HIS A 134 4.42 -10.81 -7.65
N GLU A 135 5.29 -10.71 -8.66
CA GLU A 135 5.88 -9.45 -9.14
C GLU A 135 4.83 -8.39 -9.52
N GLU A 136 3.62 -8.79 -9.92
CA GLU A 136 2.54 -7.86 -10.24
C GLU A 136 2.10 -7.01 -9.05
N ASN A 137 2.33 -7.45 -7.81
CA ASN A 137 2.02 -6.65 -6.63
C ASN A 137 2.90 -5.39 -6.52
N HIS A 138 4.04 -5.32 -7.24
CA HIS A 138 4.77 -4.06 -7.41
C HIS A 138 3.96 -3.04 -8.21
N ALA A 139 3.18 -3.46 -9.20
CA ALA A 139 2.39 -2.54 -10.04
C ALA A 139 1.20 -1.91 -9.32
N SER A 140 0.80 -2.46 -8.17
CA SER A 140 -0.14 -1.81 -7.25
C SER A 140 0.54 -1.09 -6.09
N GLY A 141 1.87 -1.11 -6.01
CA GLY A 141 2.66 -0.53 -4.92
C GLY A 141 2.53 -1.29 -3.60
N THR A 142 2.17 -2.58 -3.64
CA THR A 142 1.92 -3.41 -2.46
C THR A 142 2.97 -4.48 -2.22
N ALA A 143 4.07 -4.41 -2.96
CA ALA A 143 5.27 -5.20 -2.75
C ALA A 143 6.52 -4.32 -2.79
N VAL A 144 7.57 -4.78 -2.11
CA VAL A 144 8.90 -4.19 -2.11
C VAL A 144 9.95 -5.28 -2.21
N ASP A 145 11.01 -5.01 -2.96
CA ASP A 145 12.21 -5.84 -2.99
C ASP A 145 13.34 -5.09 -2.30
N ILE A 146 13.96 -5.72 -1.32
CA ILE A 146 15.12 -5.19 -0.58
C ILE A 146 16.37 -5.88 -1.12
N ARG A 147 17.29 -5.08 -1.67
CA ARG A 147 18.55 -5.48 -2.30
C ARG A 147 18.39 -6.62 -3.32
N PRO A 148 17.52 -6.48 -4.34
CA PRO A 148 17.28 -7.54 -5.32
C PRO A 148 18.54 -8.01 -6.07
N GLY A 149 19.58 -7.16 -6.20
CA GLY A 149 20.86 -7.57 -6.77
C GLY A 149 21.72 -8.45 -5.84
N SER A 150 21.50 -8.39 -4.53
CA SER A 150 22.15 -9.27 -3.53
C SER A 150 21.35 -10.57 -3.31
N TYR A 151 20.03 -10.54 -3.52
CA TYR A 151 19.12 -11.66 -3.29
C TYR A 151 18.32 -11.97 -4.57
N PRO A 152 18.97 -12.47 -5.63
CA PRO A 152 18.29 -12.71 -6.91
C PRO A 152 17.29 -13.87 -6.81
N ARG A 153 16.18 -13.73 -7.54
CA ARG A 153 15.14 -14.76 -7.67
C ARG A 153 15.72 -16.11 -8.11
N GLY A 154 15.23 -17.19 -7.49
CA GLY A 154 15.67 -18.56 -7.68
C GLY A 154 16.86 -18.98 -6.83
N VAL A 155 17.49 -18.04 -6.10
CA VAL A 155 18.61 -18.31 -5.21
C VAL A 155 18.14 -18.25 -3.76
N LYS A 156 18.61 -19.20 -2.94
CA LYS A 156 18.31 -19.29 -1.51
C LYS A 156 19.61 -19.27 -0.70
N GLY A 157 19.53 -18.81 0.54
CA GLY A 157 20.67 -18.79 1.46
C GLY A 157 21.50 -17.51 1.36
N GLY A 158 20.91 -16.42 0.89
CA GLY A 158 21.55 -15.10 0.93
C GLY A 158 21.60 -14.51 2.34
N PHE A 159 20.73 -14.95 3.26
CA PHE A 159 20.71 -14.51 4.65
C PHE A 159 21.38 -15.50 5.60
N LEU A 160 22.10 -14.97 6.59
CA LEU A 160 22.59 -15.71 7.73
C LEU A 160 21.44 -16.15 8.64
N ALA A 161 21.66 -17.19 9.45
CA ALA A 161 20.59 -17.75 10.30
C ALA A 161 19.96 -16.72 11.25
N TYR A 162 20.74 -15.79 11.79
CA TYR A 162 20.20 -14.72 12.65
C TYR A 162 19.39 -13.69 11.85
N GLU A 163 19.77 -13.40 10.60
CA GLU A 163 19.06 -12.47 9.72
C GLU A 163 17.71 -13.07 9.31
N VAL A 164 17.69 -14.38 9.02
CA VAL A 164 16.43 -15.12 8.81
C VAL A 164 15.55 -15.04 10.06
N ALA A 165 16.11 -15.19 11.27
CA ALA A 165 15.34 -15.05 12.50
C ALA A 165 14.75 -13.62 12.65
N VAL A 166 15.48 -12.58 12.26
CA VAL A 166 14.97 -11.20 12.23
C VAL A 166 13.85 -11.07 11.18
N ILE A 167 13.99 -11.63 9.98
CA ILE A 167 12.93 -11.63 8.96
C ILE A 167 11.67 -12.30 9.49
N ARG A 168 11.81 -13.49 10.09
CA ARG A 168 10.71 -14.23 10.72
C ARG A 168 10.00 -13.41 11.80
N ASP A 169 10.78 -12.70 12.60
CA ASP A 169 10.29 -11.80 13.62
C ASP A 169 9.51 -10.59 13.04
N ILE A 170 10.01 -10.00 11.96
CA ILE A 170 9.32 -8.92 11.22
C ILE A 170 7.95 -9.41 10.73
N LEU A 171 7.90 -10.61 10.14
CA LEU A 171 6.64 -11.21 9.64
C LEU A 171 5.65 -11.48 10.79
N ALA A 172 6.16 -11.92 11.94
CA ALA A 172 5.36 -12.11 13.16
C ALA A 172 4.75 -10.79 13.66
N GLU A 173 5.51 -9.69 13.65
CA GLU A 173 4.99 -8.37 14.01
C GLU A 173 3.94 -7.83 13.04
N CYS A 174 4.08 -8.20 11.77
CA CYS A 174 3.12 -7.93 10.72
C CYS A 174 1.90 -8.86 10.80
N GLU A 175 1.82 -9.75 11.79
CA GLU A 175 0.67 -10.62 12.06
C GLU A 175 0.22 -11.41 10.82
N GLY A 176 1.21 -11.71 9.95
CA GLY A 176 1.12 -12.30 8.61
C GLY A 176 0.16 -11.60 7.63
N VAL A 177 0.06 -10.28 7.71
CA VAL A 177 -0.40 -9.37 6.64
C VAL A 177 0.66 -9.22 5.55
N VAL A 178 1.92 -9.51 5.88
CA VAL A 178 3.06 -9.55 4.95
C VAL A 178 3.49 -10.99 4.74
N ARG A 179 3.88 -11.33 3.50
CA ARG A 179 4.55 -12.58 3.15
C ARG A 179 5.94 -12.28 2.58
N TRP A 180 6.88 -13.19 2.77
CA TRP A 180 8.26 -13.09 2.29
C TRP A 180 8.51 -14.10 1.17
N GLY A 181 9.18 -13.67 0.10
CA GLY A 181 9.42 -14.49 -1.08
C GLY A 181 10.44 -15.60 -0.88
N GLY A 182 11.25 -15.57 0.19
CA GLY A 182 12.15 -16.69 0.54
C GLY A 182 11.43 -18.01 0.86
N ASP A 183 10.11 -17.94 1.12
CA ASP A 183 9.23 -19.10 1.35
C ASP A 183 8.54 -19.62 0.09
N PHE A 184 8.70 -18.94 -1.05
CA PHE A 184 8.08 -19.37 -2.30
C PHE A 184 8.73 -20.63 -2.84
N THR A 185 7.99 -21.37 -3.68
CA THR A 185 8.52 -22.55 -4.38
C THR A 185 9.75 -22.21 -5.22
N VAL A 186 9.74 -21.04 -5.88
CA VAL A 186 10.94 -20.43 -6.46
C VAL A 186 11.32 -19.28 -5.52
N PRO A 187 12.37 -19.42 -4.70
CA PRO A 187 12.71 -18.43 -3.69
C PRO A 187 12.96 -17.05 -4.29
N ASP A 188 12.48 -16.02 -3.62
CA ASP A 188 12.76 -14.62 -3.92
C ASP A 188 13.04 -13.91 -2.60
N GLU A 189 14.25 -14.10 -2.08
CA GLU A 189 14.61 -13.65 -0.74
C GLU A 189 14.61 -12.10 -0.61
N SER A 190 14.63 -11.36 -1.73
CA SER A 190 14.48 -9.91 -1.72
C SER A 190 13.05 -9.44 -1.43
N HIS A 191 12.05 -10.29 -1.74
CA HIS A 191 10.67 -9.86 -1.96
C HIS A 191 9.81 -9.90 -0.70
N PHE A 192 9.04 -8.83 -0.48
CA PHE A 192 8.02 -8.73 0.57
C PHE A 192 6.73 -8.14 0.01
N GLU A 193 5.60 -8.77 0.29
CA GLU A 193 4.30 -8.33 -0.25
C GLU A 193 3.18 -8.34 0.79
N ILE A 194 2.22 -7.43 0.60
CA ILE A 194 0.94 -7.44 1.33
C ILE A 194 0.06 -8.57 0.76
N VAL A 195 -0.43 -9.46 1.62
CA VAL A 195 -1.28 -10.59 1.19
C VAL A 195 -2.78 -10.30 1.23
N THR A 196 -3.19 -9.17 1.82
CA THR A 196 -4.60 -8.85 2.03
C THR A 196 -5.14 -7.88 0.98
N ALA A 197 -6.40 -8.07 0.60
CA ALA A 197 -7.12 -7.14 -0.27
C ALA A 197 -7.28 -5.74 0.33
N PRO A 198 -7.51 -4.71 -0.51
CA PRO A 198 -7.81 -3.37 -0.02
C PRO A 198 -8.98 -3.41 0.95
N GLY A 199 -8.74 -2.89 2.15
CA GLY A 199 -9.77 -2.72 3.16
C GLY A 199 -10.02 -3.89 4.11
N ASP A 200 -9.22 -4.95 4.03
CA ASP A 200 -9.16 -6.01 5.03
C ASP A 200 -8.95 -5.44 6.45
N SER A 201 -9.70 -5.95 7.43
CA SER A 201 -9.65 -5.46 8.81
C SER A 201 -8.32 -5.72 9.50
N ARG A 202 -7.60 -6.79 9.14
CA ARG A 202 -6.28 -7.14 9.68
C ARG A 202 -5.24 -6.10 9.29
N LEU A 203 -5.23 -5.69 8.02
CA LEU A 203 -4.34 -4.64 7.53
C LEU A 203 -4.62 -3.31 8.23
N ARG A 204 -5.89 -2.94 8.42
CA ARG A 204 -6.26 -1.71 9.15
C ARG A 204 -5.87 -1.76 10.63
N ALA A 205 -6.04 -2.92 11.28
CA ALA A 205 -5.65 -3.10 12.67
C ALA A 205 -4.13 -2.97 12.84
N LEU A 206 -3.37 -3.60 11.94
CA LEU A 206 -1.92 -3.51 11.92
C LEU A 206 -1.43 -2.08 11.65
N ASP A 207 -2.00 -1.39 10.67
CA ASP A 207 -1.71 0.04 10.41
C ASP A 207 -1.89 0.89 11.67
N LYS A 208 -3.03 0.74 12.37
CA LYS A 208 -3.30 1.48 13.60
C LYS A 208 -2.27 1.18 14.69
N LYS A 209 -1.88 -0.10 14.86
CA LYS A 209 -0.85 -0.53 15.81
C LYS A 209 0.51 0.10 15.48
N LEU A 210 0.94 0.01 14.23
CA LEU A 210 2.24 0.53 13.79
C LEU A 210 2.30 2.06 13.85
N ARG A 211 1.22 2.77 13.51
CA ARG A 211 1.13 4.23 13.70
C ARG A 211 1.26 4.62 15.17
N ARG A 212 0.59 3.90 16.07
CA ARG A 212 0.73 4.12 17.52
C ARG A 212 2.17 3.91 17.99
N TRP A 213 2.84 2.86 17.50
CA TRP A 213 4.25 2.62 17.80
C TRP A 213 5.14 3.76 17.30
N ASN A 214 4.94 4.21 16.06
CA ASN A 214 5.70 5.32 15.48
C ASN A 214 5.51 6.65 16.24
N SER A 215 4.40 6.82 16.97
CA SER A 215 4.15 7.98 17.82
C SER A 215 4.49 7.77 19.30
N THR A 216 5.05 6.62 19.69
CA THR A 216 5.37 6.28 21.08
C THR A 216 6.87 6.03 21.24
N PRO A 217 7.61 6.86 21.99
CA PRO A 217 9.03 6.62 22.25
C PRO A 217 9.30 5.22 22.82
N GLY A 218 10.35 4.57 22.34
CA GLY A 218 10.73 3.21 22.77
C GLY A 218 9.85 2.09 22.19
N GLN A 219 9.01 2.36 21.18
CA GLN A 219 8.24 1.35 20.45
C GLN A 219 8.55 1.38 18.95
N GLY A 220 8.18 0.30 18.24
CA GLY A 220 8.32 0.21 16.78
C GLY A 220 9.67 -0.32 16.30
N ALA A 221 10.02 0.05 15.06
CA ALA A 221 11.26 -0.34 14.41
C ALA A 221 12.48 0.35 15.03
N GLY A 222 13.58 -0.38 15.19
CA GLY A 222 14.83 0.12 15.79
C GLY A 222 14.88 0.03 17.32
N VAL A 223 13.83 -0.48 17.96
CA VAL A 223 13.90 -0.90 19.36
C VAL A 223 14.68 -2.20 19.43
N ILE A 224 15.74 -2.26 20.24
CA ILE A 224 16.50 -3.49 20.46
C ILE A 224 15.55 -4.55 21.04
N ARG A 225 15.37 -5.63 20.30
CA ARG A 225 14.58 -6.79 20.70
C ARG A 225 15.42 -8.01 20.45
N ASP A 226 15.34 -8.98 21.36
CA ASP A 226 15.97 -10.28 21.15
C ASP A 226 15.10 -11.11 20.18
N PRO A 227 15.55 -11.37 18.94
CA PRO A 227 14.81 -12.21 18.01
C PRO A 227 14.73 -13.67 18.47
N GLN A 228 15.59 -14.09 19.41
CA GLN A 228 15.60 -15.43 20.00
C GLN A 228 14.64 -15.57 21.19
N ASP A 229 13.92 -14.51 21.58
CA ASP A 229 12.88 -14.62 22.60
C ASP A 229 11.85 -15.69 22.20
N LYS A 230 11.60 -16.64 23.11
CA LYS A 230 10.75 -17.82 22.84
C LYS A 230 9.34 -17.46 22.39
N LYS A 231 8.77 -16.34 22.87
CA LYS A 231 7.41 -15.93 22.44
C LYS A 231 7.43 -15.39 21.02
N ARG A 232 8.50 -14.69 20.64
CA ARG A 232 8.68 -14.17 19.27
C ARG A 232 8.89 -15.31 18.28
N LEU A 233 9.76 -16.26 18.61
CA LEU A 233 9.96 -17.48 17.82
C LEU A 233 8.66 -18.25 17.63
N ALA A 234 7.88 -18.48 18.70
CA ALA A 234 6.59 -19.15 18.60
C ALA A 234 5.57 -18.38 17.74
N ALA A 235 5.58 -17.04 17.77
CA ALA A 235 4.72 -16.22 16.93
C ALA A 235 5.15 -16.29 15.44
N ALA A 236 6.46 -16.29 15.18
CA ALA A 236 7.03 -16.48 13.85
C ALA A 236 6.66 -17.85 13.26
N GLU A 237 6.87 -18.94 13.99
CA GLU A 237 6.47 -20.29 13.58
C GLU A 237 4.97 -20.36 13.27
N LYS A 238 4.13 -19.68 14.05
CA LYS A 238 2.68 -19.63 13.80
C LYS A 238 2.35 -18.93 12.49
N VAL A 239 3.08 -17.86 12.14
CA VAL A 239 2.90 -17.16 10.86
C VAL A 239 3.40 -18.02 9.70
N GLU A 240 4.58 -18.62 9.83
CA GLU A 240 5.16 -19.51 8.83
C GLU A 240 4.22 -20.67 8.51
N ARG A 241 3.70 -21.39 9.52
CA ARG A 241 2.72 -22.48 9.34
C ARG A 241 1.41 -22.05 8.67
N ARG A 242 1.05 -20.76 8.72
CA ARG A 242 -0.17 -20.23 8.09
C ARG A 242 0.06 -19.84 6.63
N GLN A 243 1.32 -19.63 6.24
CA GLN A 243 1.72 -19.12 4.93
C GLN A 243 2.41 -20.18 4.07
N SER A 244 2.74 -21.33 4.65
CA SER A 244 3.25 -22.52 3.96
C SER A 244 2.14 -23.34 3.30
#